data_AF-K2N826-F1
#
_entry.id   AF-K2N826-F1
#
_cell.length_a   1.000
_cell.length_b   1.000
_cell.length_c   1.000
_cell.angle_alpha   90.00
_cell.angle_beta   90.00
_cell.angle_gamma   90.00
#
_symmetry.space_group_name_H-M   'P 1'
#
loop_
_entity.id
_entity.type
_entity.pdbx_description
1 polymer ?
#
loop_
_entity_poly.entity_id
_entity_poly.type
_entity_poly.pdbx_seq_one_letter_code
_entity_poly.pdbx_strand_id
1 'polypeptide(L)'
;MTSDWSPPSDTRPTIYGVCNELRGSPVTKYREVLNIGAPVTVLECGACTVDAVCFAARTSGISGCECVCAAGGYGERCLPAAVPDGLGPFPLPESKDTEVRCVHGGSTSSVDDPDPGVRGLCFVNVTFTAAIVFDLSHFDAPQQTLNITLLQCVLMGLSIKGSGVRVHVSVTSSMLYSGDLEFEGHFGVSSQILVAGSTLVTTLSSAIHFLRSTFGE
;
A
#
# COMPACT_ATOMS: atom_id res chain seq x y z
N MET A 1 -50.95 10.39 8.71
CA MET A 1 -50.64 11.21 7.52
C MET A 1 -49.18 10.99 7.20
N THR A 2 -48.91 10.05 6.30
CA THR A 2 -47.58 9.79 5.74
C THR A 2 -47.79 9.77 4.24
N SER A 3 -47.13 10.71 3.58
CA SER A 3 -47.30 11.04 2.17
C SER A 3 -46.99 9.86 1.26
N ASP A 4 -48.00 9.42 0.50
CA ASP A 4 -47.83 8.53 -0.65
C ASP A 4 -47.07 9.26 -1.75
N TRP A 5 -45.74 9.17 -1.71
CA TRP A 5 -44.90 9.52 -2.85
C TRP A 5 -44.78 8.28 -3.73
N SER A 6 -45.54 8.25 -4.82
CA SER A 6 -45.36 7.28 -5.89
C SER A 6 -44.23 7.76 -6.82
N PRO A 7 -43.11 7.03 -6.96
CA PRO A 7 -42.07 7.39 -7.91
C PRO A 7 -42.56 7.19 -9.36
N PRO A 8 -41.95 7.88 -10.35
CA PRO A 8 -42.32 7.74 -11.76
C PRO A 8 -42.19 6.30 -12.25
N SER A 9 -43.13 5.90 -13.09
CA SER A 9 -43.42 4.52 -13.53
C SER A 9 -42.32 3.81 -14.33
N ASP A 10 -41.13 4.39 -14.50
CA ASP A 10 -40.12 3.91 -15.46
C ASP A 10 -38.69 3.82 -14.89
N THR A 11 -38.54 3.91 -13.57
CA THR A 11 -37.26 3.76 -12.87
C THR A 11 -37.42 2.92 -11.61
N ARG A 12 -37.88 1.67 -11.74
CA ARG A 12 -37.70 0.71 -10.63
C ARG A 12 -36.28 0.16 -10.76
N PRO A 13 -35.33 0.52 -9.88
CA PRO A 13 -34.01 -0.09 -9.93
C PRO A 13 -34.15 -1.59 -9.73
N THR A 14 -33.73 -2.37 -10.72
CA THR A 14 -33.63 -3.82 -10.60
C THR A 14 -32.50 -4.12 -9.61
N ILE A 15 -32.84 -4.73 -8.49
CA ILE A 15 -31.84 -5.20 -7.54
C ILE A 15 -31.37 -6.57 -8.01
N TYR A 16 -30.06 -6.74 -8.20
CA TYR A 16 -29.49 -8.05 -8.52
C TYR A 16 -29.05 -8.73 -7.22
N GLY A 17 -29.74 -9.82 -6.87
CA GLY A 17 -29.41 -10.61 -5.69
C GLY A 17 -28.55 -11.80 -6.08
N VAL A 18 -27.33 -11.89 -5.53
CA VAL A 18 -26.39 -13.00 -5.75
C VAL A 18 -25.94 -13.52 -4.39
N CYS A 19 -26.15 -14.81 -4.13
CA CYS A 19 -25.60 -15.53 -2.97
C CYS A 19 -25.84 -14.91 -1.60
N ASN A 20 -26.99 -14.27 -1.42
CA ASN A 20 -27.41 -13.82 -0.11
C ASN A 20 -27.98 -14.98 0.69
N GLU A 21 -27.57 -15.06 1.96
CA GLU A 21 -28.09 -16.01 2.93
C GLU A 21 -28.76 -15.27 4.08
N LEU A 22 -29.86 -15.84 4.60
CA LEU A 22 -30.47 -15.41 5.85
C LEU A 22 -30.35 -16.56 6.85
N ARG A 23 -29.57 -16.34 7.90
CA ARG A 23 -29.30 -17.34 8.96
C ARG A 23 -28.74 -18.67 8.40
N GLY A 24 -27.82 -18.58 7.44
CA GLY A 24 -27.17 -19.74 6.83
C GLY A 24 -28.05 -20.51 5.84
N SER A 25 -29.20 -19.97 5.44
CA SER A 25 -30.06 -20.52 4.38
C SER A 25 -30.13 -19.55 3.19
N PRO A 26 -30.01 -20.04 1.94
CA PRO A 26 -30.02 -19.18 0.76
C PRO A 26 -31.36 -18.45 0.60
N VAL A 27 -31.29 -17.15 0.30
CA VAL A 27 -32.47 -16.31 0.05
C VAL A 27 -32.89 -16.46 -1.41
N THR A 28 -33.96 -17.22 -1.64
CA THR A 28 -34.54 -17.41 -2.98
C THR A 28 -35.73 -16.48 -3.26
N LYS A 29 -36.31 -15.87 -2.21
CA LYS A 29 -37.51 -15.02 -2.29
C LYS A 29 -37.37 -13.72 -1.51
N TYR A 30 -36.65 -12.75 -2.08
CA TYR A 30 -36.34 -11.47 -1.45
C TYR A 30 -37.57 -10.64 -1.05
N ARG A 31 -38.67 -10.74 -1.81
CA ARG A 31 -39.91 -10.03 -1.49
C ARG A 31 -40.61 -10.57 -0.25
N GLU A 32 -40.62 -11.89 -0.07
CA GLU A 32 -41.32 -12.56 1.04
C GLU A 32 -40.43 -12.63 2.29
N VAL A 33 -39.13 -12.88 2.11
CA VAL A 33 -38.20 -13.15 3.22
C VAL A 33 -37.57 -11.86 3.77
N LEU A 34 -37.32 -10.86 2.91
CA LEU A 34 -36.62 -9.61 3.27
C LEU A 34 -37.47 -8.35 3.06
N ASN A 35 -38.76 -8.49 2.70
CA ASN A 35 -39.68 -7.36 2.43
C ASN A 35 -39.14 -6.33 1.41
N ILE A 36 -38.34 -6.76 0.45
CA ILE A 36 -37.84 -5.88 -0.62
C ILE A 36 -38.96 -5.66 -1.65
N GLY A 37 -39.52 -4.44 -1.67
CA GLY A 37 -40.62 -4.04 -2.55
C GLY A 37 -40.21 -3.73 -4.00
N ALA A 38 -38.91 -3.54 -4.25
CA ALA A 38 -38.35 -3.39 -5.59
C ALA A 38 -38.23 -4.76 -6.29
N PRO A 39 -38.36 -4.83 -7.63
CA PRO A 39 -38.12 -6.07 -8.36
C PRO A 39 -36.67 -6.53 -8.17
N VAL A 40 -36.50 -7.80 -7.79
CA VAL A 40 -35.19 -8.43 -7.60
C VAL A 40 -35.00 -9.52 -8.65
N THR A 41 -33.95 -9.40 -9.45
CA THR A 41 -33.48 -10.48 -10.32
C THR A 41 -32.50 -11.33 -9.52
N VAL A 42 -32.91 -12.55 -9.19
CA VAL A 42 -32.06 -13.52 -8.51
C VAL A 42 -31.16 -14.16 -9.55
N LEU A 43 -29.86 -14.02 -9.38
CA LEU A 43 -28.87 -14.73 -10.19
C LEU A 43 -28.45 -16.00 -9.45
N GLU A 44 -28.20 -17.08 -10.20
CA GLU A 44 -27.79 -18.34 -9.61
C GLU A 44 -26.42 -18.23 -8.93
N CYS A 45 -26.32 -18.82 -7.75
CA CYS A 45 -25.04 -19.05 -7.09
C CYS A 45 -24.33 -20.23 -7.72
N GLY A 46 -23.04 -20.05 -8.01
CA GLY A 46 -22.22 -21.13 -8.55
C GLY A 46 -22.22 -21.24 -10.07
N ALA A 47 -22.79 -20.28 -10.81
CA ALA A 47 -22.49 -20.13 -12.23
C ALA A 47 -21.08 -19.51 -12.39
N CYS A 48 -20.07 -20.36 -12.51
CA CYS A 48 -18.72 -19.93 -12.84
C CYS A 48 -18.71 -19.40 -14.28
N THR A 49 -18.65 -18.08 -14.44
CA THR A 49 -18.48 -17.45 -15.75
C THR A 49 -16.99 -17.31 -16.04
N VAL A 50 -16.59 -17.57 -17.30
CA VAL A 50 -15.20 -17.47 -17.78
C VAL A 50 -14.59 -16.13 -17.38
N ASP A 51 -15.34 -15.05 -17.56
CA ASP A 51 -14.84 -13.70 -17.34
C ASP A 51 -14.67 -13.32 -15.86
N ALA A 52 -15.33 -14.04 -14.94
CA ALA A 52 -15.22 -13.78 -13.51
C ALA A 52 -14.13 -14.61 -12.82
N VAL A 53 -13.78 -15.78 -13.38
CA VAL A 53 -12.89 -16.77 -12.72
C VAL A 53 -11.58 -16.96 -13.47
N CYS A 54 -11.60 -16.80 -14.80
CA CYS A 54 -10.49 -17.16 -15.68
C CYS A 54 -9.92 -15.95 -16.41
N PHE A 55 -8.62 -15.98 -16.71
CA PHE A 55 -8.03 -14.98 -17.59
C PHE A 55 -8.39 -15.26 -19.05
N ALA A 56 -9.45 -14.59 -19.52
CA ALA A 56 -10.10 -14.84 -20.81
C ALA A 56 -9.13 -15.02 -22.00
N ALA A 57 -8.07 -14.21 -22.10
CA ALA A 57 -7.12 -14.27 -23.21
C ALA A 57 -6.28 -15.57 -23.27
N ARG A 58 -6.27 -16.38 -22.21
CA ARG A 58 -5.54 -17.66 -22.13
C ARG A 58 -6.44 -18.83 -21.75
N THR A 59 -7.75 -18.67 -21.84
CA THR A 59 -8.72 -19.72 -21.54
C THR A 59 -9.29 -20.29 -22.84
N SER A 60 -9.15 -21.60 -23.03
CA SER A 60 -9.75 -22.31 -24.17
C SER A 60 -11.16 -22.82 -23.89
N GLY A 61 -11.56 -22.82 -22.62
CA GLY A 61 -12.90 -23.20 -22.19
C GLY A 61 -13.02 -23.32 -20.68
N ILE A 62 -14.16 -23.83 -20.23
CA ILE A 62 -14.42 -24.20 -18.83
C ILE A 62 -14.82 -25.67 -18.79
N SER A 63 -14.38 -26.37 -17.74
CA SER A 63 -14.88 -27.68 -17.38
C SER A 63 -15.41 -27.60 -15.94
N GLY A 64 -16.74 -27.65 -15.78
CA GLY A 64 -17.36 -27.37 -14.49
C GLY A 64 -17.17 -25.90 -14.06
N CYS A 65 -16.40 -25.68 -12.98
CA CYS A 65 -16.06 -24.36 -12.44
C CYS A 65 -14.57 -24.01 -12.56
N GLU A 66 -13.80 -24.85 -13.26
CA GLU A 66 -12.37 -24.69 -13.45
C GLU A 66 -12.05 -24.22 -14.87
N CYS A 67 -10.97 -23.46 -14.99
CA CYS A 67 -10.52 -22.90 -16.25
C CYS A 67 -9.72 -23.95 -17.04
N VAL A 68 -10.09 -24.19 -18.29
CA VAL A 68 -9.29 -24.98 -19.22
C VAL A 68 -8.36 -24.05 -19.98
N CYS A 69 -7.06 -24.20 -19.80
CA CYS A 69 -6.08 -23.26 -20.33
C CYS A 69 -5.71 -23.53 -21.79
N ALA A 70 -5.67 -22.47 -22.58
CA ALA A 70 -5.05 -22.45 -23.89
C ALA A 70 -3.51 -22.49 -23.76
N ALA A 71 -2.82 -22.71 -24.88
CA ALA A 71 -1.35 -22.73 -24.90
C ALA A 71 -0.75 -21.44 -24.28
N GLY A 72 0.16 -21.62 -23.32
CA GLY A 72 0.81 -20.54 -22.57
C GLY A 72 -0.03 -19.95 -21.44
N GLY A 73 -1.18 -20.53 -21.09
CA GLY A 73 -1.90 -20.25 -19.84
C GLY A 73 -1.39 -21.14 -18.70
N TYR A 74 -1.34 -20.59 -17.48
CA TYR A 74 -0.78 -21.27 -16.32
C TYR A 74 -1.69 -21.20 -15.08
N GLY A 75 -1.67 -22.27 -14.28
CA GLY A 75 -2.44 -22.40 -13.05
C GLY A 75 -3.96 -22.49 -13.25
N GLU A 76 -4.69 -22.61 -12.16
CA GLU A 76 -6.15 -22.85 -12.15
C GLU A 76 -6.99 -21.73 -12.78
N ARG A 77 -6.40 -20.54 -12.97
CA ARG A 77 -7.05 -19.36 -13.60
C ARG A 77 -6.48 -19.01 -14.98
N CYS A 78 -5.61 -19.85 -15.53
CA CYS A 78 -4.98 -19.65 -16.85
C CYS A 78 -4.27 -18.31 -17.01
N LEU A 79 -3.50 -17.87 -16.01
CA LEU A 79 -2.77 -16.61 -16.08
C LEU A 79 -1.71 -16.64 -17.20
N PRO A 80 -1.29 -15.48 -17.73
CA PRO A 80 -0.36 -15.41 -18.85
C PRO A 80 1.09 -15.81 -18.51
N ALA A 81 1.40 -16.10 -17.24
CA ALA A 81 2.73 -16.50 -16.80
C ALA A 81 2.66 -17.59 -15.72
N ALA A 82 3.59 -18.55 -15.78
CA ALA A 82 3.77 -19.55 -14.74
C ALA A 82 4.20 -18.85 -13.46
N VAL A 83 3.53 -19.16 -12.35
CA VAL A 83 4.10 -18.88 -11.03
C VAL A 83 5.29 -19.83 -10.86
N PRO A 84 6.52 -19.35 -10.60
CA PRO A 84 7.68 -20.23 -10.44
C PRO A 84 7.46 -21.20 -9.28
N ASP A 85 7.68 -22.48 -9.52
CA ASP A 85 7.75 -23.47 -8.45
C ASP A 85 8.90 -23.09 -7.50
N GLY A 86 8.59 -22.88 -6.22
CA GLY A 86 9.57 -22.41 -5.23
C GLY A 86 9.35 -21.00 -4.69
N LEU A 87 8.26 -20.32 -5.07
CA LEU A 87 7.69 -19.33 -4.16
C LEU A 87 7.17 -20.10 -2.95
N GLY A 88 8.04 -20.25 -1.93
CA GLY A 88 7.72 -20.87 -0.65
C GLY A 88 6.48 -20.22 0.00
N PRO A 89 6.10 -20.64 1.22
CA PRO A 89 4.95 -20.05 1.89
C PRO A 89 5.00 -18.52 1.81
N PHE A 90 3.85 -17.90 1.48
CA PHE A 90 3.63 -16.45 1.59
C PHE A 90 4.26 -15.93 2.90
N PRO A 91 4.77 -14.69 2.93
CA PRO A 91 5.73 -14.22 3.92
C PRO A 91 5.36 -14.72 5.32
N LEU A 92 6.32 -15.40 5.95
CA LEU A 92 6.26 -15.84 7.34
C LEU A 92 5.57 -14.76 8.19
N PRO A 93 4.54 -15.09 8.97
CA PRO A 93 4.13 -14.21 10.06
C PRO A 93 5.29 -14.18 11.05
N GLU A 94 5.74 -12.95 11.35
CA GLU A 94 6.56 -12.60 12.50
C GLU A 94 7.98 -13.20 12.51
N SER A 95 8.86 -12.65 11.67
CA SER A 95 10.23 -12.45 12.16
C SER A 95 10.14 -11.50 13.36
N LYS A 96 10.90 -11.79 14.43
CA LYS A 96 10.95 -11.03 15.68
C LYS A 96 10.86 -9.53 15.39
N ASP A 97 10.05 -8.85 16.20
CA ASP A 97 9.74 -7.41 16.32
C ASP A 97 10.97 -6.46 16.42
N THR A 98 11.94 -6.70 15.54
CA THR A 98 13.31 -6.20 15.52
C THR A 98 13.76 -5.80 14.12
N GLU A 99 13.02 -6.19 13.08
CA GLU A 99 13.32 -5.84 11.69
C GLU A 99 12.38 -4.71 11.24
N VAL A 100 12.95 -3.59 10.79
CA VAL A 100 12.20 -2.44 10.27
C VAL A 100 11.44 -2.91 9.03
N ARG A 101 10.10 -2.91 9.07
CA ARG A 101 9.28 -3.28 7.92
C ARG A 101 9.42 -2.21 6.83
N CYS A 102 9.89 -2.62 5.66
CA CYS A 102 10.07 -1.74 4.52
C CYS A 102 8.78 -1.57 3.72
N VAL A 103 8.46 -0.33 3.36
CA VAL A 103 7.46 -0.02 2.34
C VAL A 103 8.11 -0.18 0.98
N HIS A 104 7.48 -0.93 0.08
CA HIS A 104 8.02 -1.22 -1.25
C HIS A 104 7.11 -0.64 -2.34
N GLY A 105 7.70 0.10 -3.28
CA GLY A 105 7.01 0.57 -4.48
C GLY A 105 5.97 1.67 -4.25
N GLY A 106 5.33 2.11 -5.33
CA GLY A 106 4.22 3.06 -5.29
C GLY A 106 4.63 4.53 -5.18
N SER A 107 3.64 5.38 -4.93
CA SER A 107 3.83 6.82 -4.76
C SER A 107 3.10 7.33 -3.53
N THR A 108 3.73 8.24 -2.78
CA THR A 108 3.10 8.91 -1.63
C THR A 108 3.46 10.39 -1.60
N SER A 109 2.58 11.23 -1.05
CA SER A 109 2.85 12.66 -0.83
C SER A 109 3.22 12.99 0.61
N SER A 110 3.07 12.05 1.54
CA SER A 110 3.32 12.25 2.96
C SER A 110 3.75 10.96 3.64
N VAL A 111 4.37 11.11 4.81
CA VAL A 111 4.65 10.02 5.74
C VAL A 111 4.08 10.47 7.07
N ASP A 112 3.16 9.68 7.64
CA ASP A 112 2.58 9.94 8.95
C ASP A 112 3.57 9.56 10.06
N ASP A 113 3.34 10.09 11.26
CA ASP A 113 4.14 9.77 12.43
C ASP A 113 4.05 8.26 12.74
N PRO A 114 5.17 7.60 13.03
CA PRO A 114 5.15 6.18 13.34
C PRO A 114 4.48 5.90 14.68
N ASP A 115 3.89 4.71 14.80
CA ASP A 115 3.35 4.23 16.07
C ASP A 115 4.43 4.18 17.17
N PRO A 116 4.06 4.36 18.45
CA PRO A 116 4.99 4.23 19.57
C PRO A 116 5.73 2.89 19.55
N GLY A 117 7.06 2.93 19.73
CA GLY A 117 7.90 1.72 19.74
C GLY A 117 8.46 1.29 18.38
N VAL A 118 8.12 1.98 17.29
CA VAL A 118 8.74 1.76 15.97
C VAL A 118 10.22 2.19 16.00
N ARG A 119 11.11 1.27 15.61
CA ARG A 119 12.58 1.44 15.71
C ARG A 119 13.22 2.07 14.47
N GLY A 120 12.42 2.37 13.45
CA GLY A 120 12.92 2.89 12.19
C GLY A 120 11.87 2.95 11.09
N LEU A 121 12.23 3.60 10.00
CA LEU A 121 11.46 3.70 8.77
C LEU A 121 12.28 3.13 7.62
N CYS A 122 11.64 2.38 6.73
CA CYS A 122 12.32 1.85 5.55
C CYS A 122 11.42 2.00 4.33
N PHE A 123 11.97 2.57 3.24
CA PHE A 123 11.30 2.71 1.97
C PHE A 123 12.22 2.25 0.85
N VAL A 124 11.68 1.43 -0.05
CA VAL A 124 12.40 0.86 -1.18
C VAL A 124 11.60 1.09 -2.45
N ASN A 125 12.21 1.76 -3.44
CA ASN A 125 11.59 2.04 -4.73
C ASN A 125 10.27 2.85 -4.62
N VAL A 126 10.19 3.77 -3.66
CA VAL A 126 9.02 4.62 -3.44
C VAL A 126 9.22 5.98 -4.10
N THR A 127 8.17 6.51 -4.73
CA THR A 127 8.16 7.86 -5.31
C THR A 127 7.42 8.84 -4.39
N PHE A 128 8.15 9.78 -3.79
CA PHE A 128 7.59 10.86 -3.00
C PHE A 128 7.24 12.05 -3.89
N THR A 129 5.96 12.38 -3.99
CA THR A 129 5.44 13.44 -4.87
C THR A 129 5.46 14.82 -4.23
N ALA A 130 5.82 14.92 -2.96
CA ALA A 130 6.04 16.16 -2.23
C ALA A 130 7.30 16.06 -1.35
N ALA A 131 7.77 17.18 -0.84
CA ALA A 131 8.90 17.20 0.10
C ALA A 131 8.51 16.55 1.42
N ILE A 132 9.39 15.70 1.95
CA ILE A 132 9.13 14.92 3.17
C ILE A 132 9.96 15.50 4.31
N VAL A 133 9.33 15.62 5.47
CA VAL A 133 9.97 16.07 6.70
C VAL A 133 9.91 14.94 7.72
N PHE A 134 11.07 14.51 8.21
CA PHE A 134 11.17 13.63 9.37
C PHE A 134 11.48 14.46 10.60
N ASP A 135 10.47 14.70 11.42
CA ASP A 135 10.64 15.38 12.70
C ASP A 135 10.86 14.37 13.82
N LEU A 136 12.11 14.27 14.28
CA LEU A 136 12.54 13.28 15.27
C LEU A 136 11.97 13.55 16.67
N SER A 137 11.26 14.67 16.90
CA SER A 137 10.56 14.87 18.18
C SER A 137 9.35 13.95 18.38
N HIS A 138 8.77 13.44 17.28
CA HIS A 138 7.59 12.56 17.33
C HIS A 138 7.95 11.09 17.55
N PHE A 139 9.24 10.73 17.46
CA PHE A 139 9.70 9.36 17.60
C PHE A 139 9.96 9.06 19.08
N ASP A 140 9.05 8.32 19.71
CA ASP A 140 9.21 7.83 21.09
C ASP A 140 10.20 6.65 21.12
N ALA A 141 11.50 6.96 21.04
CA ALA A 141 12.59 5.97 20.98
C ALA A 141 13.72 6.26 21.99
N PRO A 142 13.45 6.38 23.30
CA PRO A 142 14.48 6.63 24.30
C PRO A 142 15.52 5.49 24.34
N GLN A 143 16.80 5.85 24.29
CA GLN A 143 17.96 4.94 24.26
C GLN A 143 18.05 3.99 23.05
N GLN A 144 17.21 4.15 22.03
CA GLN A 144 17.28 3.38 20.79
C GLN A 144 17.82 4.23 19.65
N THR A 145 18.46 3.55 18.69
CA THR A 145 18.91 4.18 17.44
C THR A 145 17.78 4.11 16.45
N LEU A 146 17.33 5.26 15.96
CA LEU A 146 16.33 5.31 14.92
C LEU A 146 16.99 5.04 13.56
N ASN A 147 16.54 4.01 12.85
CA ASN A 147 17.08 3.66 11.53
C ASN A 147 16.14 4.16 10.43
N ILE A 148 16.58 5.10 9.60
CA ILE A 148 15.81 5.60 8.45
C ILE A 148 16.52 5.16 7.17
N THR A 149 15.85 4.37 6.33
CA THR A 149 16.39 3.86 5.06
C THR A 149 15.53 4.29 3.88
N LEU A 150 16.17 4.92 2.89
CA LEU A 150 15.60 5.32 1.61
C LEU A 150 16.48 4.71 0.51
N LEU A 151 16.00 3.63 -0.12
CA LEU A 151 16.73 2.90 -1.16
C LEU A 151 15.98 3.01 -2.49
N GLN A 152 16.67 3.46 -3.54
CA GLN A 152 16.08 3.60 -4.88
C GLN A 152 14.82 4.47 -4.92
N CYS A 153 14.69 5.42 -3.99
CA CYS A 153 13.53 6.29 -3.90
C CYS A 153 13.69 7.50 -4.82
N VAL A 154 12.56 8.07 -5.25
CA VAL A 154 12.50 9.37 -5.91
C VAL A 154 11.88 10.35 -4.93
N LEU A 155 12.58 11.43 -4.56
CA LEU A 155 12.11 12.40 -3.57
C LEU A 155 12.01 13.79 -4.19
N MET A 156 10.96 14.55 -3.86
CA MET A 156 10.90 15.97 -4.21
C MET A 156 11.71 16.88 -3.27
N GLY A 157 12.08 16.35 -2.09
CA GLY A 157 12.84 17.05 -1.06
C GLY A 157 12.83 16.21 0.21
N LEU A 158 13.86 16.35 1.05
CA LEU A 158 14.01 15.61 2.30
C LEU A 158 14.59 16.51 3.38
N SER A 159 13.82 16.76 4.44
CA SER A 159 14.27 17.49 5.63
C SER A 159 14.24 16.58 6.85
N ILE A 160 15.31 16.54 7.63
CA ILE A 160 15.41 15.74 8.85
C ILE A 160 15.69 16.68 10.03
N LYS A 161 14.75 16.74 10.98
CA LYS A 161 14.83 17.62 12.15
C LYS A 161 15.20 16.82 13.38
N GLY A 162 16.40 17.06 13.90
CA GLY A 162 16.97 16.40 15.07
C GLY A 162 16.39 16.92 16.40
N SER A 163 16.11 15.99 17.31
CA SER A 163 15.59 16.22 18.66
C SER A 163 16.56 15.81 19.79
N GLY A 164 17.80 15.44 19.45
CA GLY A 164 18.80 14.86 20.36
C GLY A 164 18.80 13.32 20.36
N VAL A 165 17.87 12.68 19.66
CA VAL A 165 17.84 11.22 19.47
C VAL A 165 18.98 10.77 18.55
N ARG A 166 19.51 9.56 18.81
CA ARG A 166 20.51 8.93 17.93
C ARG A 166 19.82 8.37 16.69
N VAL A 167 20.29 8.77 15.51
CA VAL A 167 19.69 8.36 14.22
C VAL A 167 20.75 7.84 13.25
N HIS A 168 20.42 6.77 12.51
CA HIS A 168 21.17 6.31 11.34
C HIS A 168 20.30 6.50 10.10
N VAL A 169 20.67 7.46 9.26
CA VAL A 169 19.98 7.78 8.01
C VAL A 169 20.78 7.22 6.84
N SER A 170 20.13 6.50 5.94
CA SER A 170 20.74 5.96 4.72
C SER A 170 19.89 6.33 3.51
N VAL A 171 20.45 7.11 2.59
CA VAL A 171 19.84 7.52 1.33
C VAL A 171 20.69 6.99 0.18
N THR A 172 20.28 5.86 -0.40
CA THR A 172 21.11 5.11 -1.35
C THR A 172 20.43 4.91 -2.69
N SER A 173 21.21 5.01 -3.77
CA SER A 173 20.73 4.84 -5.16
C SER A 173 19.46 5.64 -5.49
N SER A 174 19.23 6.76 -4.80
CA SER A 174 17.97 7.52 -4.84
C SER A 174 18.13 8.82 -5.64
N MET A 175 17.02 9.42 -6.06
CA MET A 175 17.01 10.68 -6.80
C MET A 175 16.25 11.73 -5.99
N LEU A 176 16.84 12.90 -5.79
CA LEU A 176 16.20 14.04 -5.12
C LEU A 176 16.03 15.17 -6.13
N TYR A 177 14.78 15.52 -6.43
CA TYR A 177 14.41 16.73 -7.16
C TYR A 177 14.41 17.94 -6.21
N SER A 178 14.52 19.15 -6.76
CA SER A 178 14.66 20.44 -6.07
C SER A 178 15.99 20.72 -5.35
N GLY A 179 16.68 19.70 -4.84
CA GLY A 179 17.98 19.88 -4.18
C GLY A 179 17.89 20.31 -2.72
N ASP A 180 16.78 20.04 -2.03
CA ASP A 180 16.69 20.28 -0.59
C ASP A 180 16.85 18.97 0.17
N LEU A 181 18.11 18.53 0.33
CA LEU A 181 18.46 17.63 1.43
C LEU A 181 18.86 18.48 2.62
N GLU A 182 17.98 18.59 3.61
CA GLU A 182 18.15 19.46 4.76
C GLU A 182 18.29 18.66 6.06
N PHE A 183 19.22 19.09 6.90
CA PHE A 183 19.36 18.63 8.27
C PHE A 183 19.25 19.82 9.22
N GLU A 184 18.29 19.78 10.13
CA GLU A 184 18.03 20.84 11.10
C GLU A 184 18.14 20.29 12.54
N GLY A 185 18.65 21.08 13.49
CA GLY A 185 18.59 20.73 14.92
C GLY A 185 19.67 19.74 15.41
N HIS A 186 19.43 19.13 16.56
CA HIS A 186 20.46 18.40 17.31
C HIS A 186 20.35 16.89 17.11
N PHE A 187 21.47 16.22 16.82
CA PHE A 187 21.54 14.78 16.63
C PHE A 187 22.39 14.14 17.73
N GLY A 188 21.86 13.09 18.36
CA GLY A 188 22.53 12.43 19.48
C GLY A 188 23.87 11.81 19.10
N VAL A 189 24.73 11.59 20.10
CA VAL A 189 26.03 10.89 19.94
C VAL A 189 25.92 9.60 19.12
N SER A 190 26.88 9.40 18.22
CA SER A 190 26.97 8.26 17.29
C SER A 190 25.87 8.20 16.21
N SER A 191 25.20 9.33 15.93
CA SER A 191 24.36 9.46 14.74
C SER A 191 25.18 9.36 13.45
N GLN A 192 24.57 8.83 12.40
CA GLN A 192 25.22 8.59 11.11
C GLN A 192 24.27 9.01 9.98
N ILE A 193 24.81 9.63 8.95
CA ILE A 193 24.08 9.98 7.74
C ILE A 193 24.92 9.52 6.56
N LEU A 194 24.35 8.63 5.76
CA LEU A 194 24.94 8.09 4.55
C LEU A 194 24.12 8.51 3.35
N VAL A 195 24.76 9.14 2.36
CA VAL A 195 24.17 9.40 1.04
C VAL A 195 25.11 8.79 0.01
N ALA A 196 24.70 7.71 -0.66
CA ALA A 196 25.60 6.96 -1.54
C ALA A 196 24.94 6.53 -2.84
N GLY A 197 25.60 6.78 -3.98
CA GLY A 197 25.07 6.45 -5.30
C GLY A 197 23.79 7.20 -5.68
N SER A 198 23.47 8.28 -4.97
CA SER A 198 22.24 9.06 -5.16
C SER A 198 22.49 10.29 -6.05
N THR A 199 21.47 10.73 -6.79
CA THR A 199 21.51 11.90 -7.67
C THR A 199 20.71 13.05 -7.05
N LEU A 200 21.33 14.22 -6.90
CA LEU A 200 20.69 15.44 -6.41
C LEU A 200 20.51 16.40 -7.60
N VAL A 201 19.26 16.64 -7.99
CA VAL A 201 18.88 17.54 -9.08
C VAL A 201 18.41 18.86 -8.48
N THR A 202 19.31 19.85 -8.45
CA THR A 202 19.06 21.15 -7.82
C THR A 202 18.33 22.09 -8.76
N THR A 203 17.25 22.71 -8.29
CA THR A 203 16.65 23.89 -8.95
C THR A 203 16.98 25.20 -8.23
N LEU A 204 17.56 25.12 -7.04
CA LEU A 204 18.01 26.23 -6.20
C LEU A 204 19.54 26.36 -6.21
N SER A 205 20.06 27.42 -5.58
CA SER A 205 21.51 27.72 -5.53
C SER A 205 22.34 26.71 -4.74
N SER A 206 21.70 25.82 -3.98
CA SER A 206 22.33 24.89 -3.05
C SER A 206 21.56 23.56 -3.03
N ALA A 207 22.29 22.45 -2.81
CA ALA A 207 21.79 21.08 -2.93
C ALA A 207 21.61 20.35 -1.58
N ILE A 208 22.35 20.80 -0.56
CA ILE A 208 22.41 20.16 0.75
C ILE A 208 22.56 21.29 1.78
N HIS A 209 21.73 21.26 2.81
CA HIS A 209 21.66 22.26 3.86
C HIS A 209 21.86 21.63 5.24
N PHE A 210 22.70 22.28 6.05
CA PHE A 210 22.84 21.99 7.48
C PHE A 210 22.45 23.26 8.24
N LEU A 211 21.21 23.33 8.71
CA LEU A 211 20.67 24.51 9.37
C LEU A 211 20.71 24.32 10.88
N ARG A 212 21.58 25.08 11.57
CA ARG A 212 21.70 25.03 13.04
C ARG A 212 21.91 23.61 13.59
N SER A 213 22.62 22.78 12.83
CA SER A 213 22.75 21.35 13.14
C SER A 213 23.95 21.06 14.04
N THR A 214 23.78 20.22 15.06
CA THR A 214 24.89 19.69 15.88
C THR A 214 24.87 18.17 15.92
N PHE A 215 26.03 17.54 15.90
CA PHE A 215 26.20 16.08 16.00
C PHE A 215 27.07 15.75 17.22
N GLY A 216 26.54 14.96 18.14
CA GLY A 216 27.33 14.41 19.25
C GLY A 216 27.33 15.20 20.55
N GLU A 217 26.25 15.93 20.83
CA GLU A 217 25.97 16.43 22.18
C GLU A 217 25.32 15.37 23.08
#